data_AF-A0A8J5KS43-F1
#
_entry.id   AF-A0A8J5KS43-F1
#
_cell.length_a   1.000
_cell.length_b   1.000
_cell.length_c   1.000
_cell.angle_alpha   90.00
_cell.angle_beta   90.00
_cell.angle_gamma   90.00
#
_symmetry.space_group_name_H-M   'P 1'
#
loop_
_entity.id
_entity.type
_entity.pdbx_description
1 polymer ?
#
loop_
_entity_poly.entity_id
_entity_poly.type
_entity_poly.pdbx_seq_one_letter_code
_entity_poly.pdbx_strand_id
1 'polypeptide(L)'
;MDHIFKFPGPYKGSLVYHPYSWTKVANIIFVDSPLGSGFSYSRKYEGYDANDTIWSEQASKFLLQWLVEHPQFISNPLYIVGDSYAGKIVPMVAKRILDGNSTSNFIYMKEKSLGFQDYLIGNPSTGGKVDTNSKIPYAHSMGIISDDFFGLSLRFALPSWSWVDADSSSRFS
;
A
#
# COMPACT_ATOMS: atom_id res chain seq x y z
N MET A 1 5.60 9.89 2.21
CA MET A 1 6.99 9.68 2.70
C MET A 1 7.14 9.68 4.24
N ASP A 2 6.05 9.69 5.04
CA ASP A 2 6.15 10.13 6.44
C ASP A 2 6.53 9.06 7.47
N HIS A 3 6.49 7.76 7.14
CA HIS A 3 6.80 6.69 8.12
C HIS A 3 8.14 5.98 7.90
N ILE A 4 8.82 6.23 6.77
CA ILE A 4 10.07 5.53 6.42
C ILE A 4 11.32 6.39 6.66
N PHE A 5 11.21 7.73 6.63
CA PHE A 5 12.39 8.62 6.80
C PHE A 5 12.20 9.87 7.65
N LYS A 6 10.96 10.25 8.00
CA LYS A 6 10.78 11.43 8.87
C LYS A 6 10.97 11.02 10.32
N PHE A 7 12.22 11.12 10.77
CA PHE A 7 12.53 11.20 12.19
C PHE A 7 13.08 12.60 12.45
N PRO A 8 12.36 13.45 13.21
CA PRO A 8 12.78 14.82 13.45
C PRO A 8 14.16 14.79 14.14
N GLY A 9 15.15 15.39 13.49
CA GLY A 9 16.41 15.72 14.16
C GLY A 9 16.18 16.78 15.25
N PRO A 10 17.20 17.08 16.07
CA PRO A 10 17.09 18.05 17.15
C PRO A 10 16.69 19.46 16.67
N TYR A 11 16.84 19.73 15.37
CA TYR A 11 16.41 20.96 14.72
C TYR A 11 15.44 20.69 13.58
N LYS A 12 14.44 21.58 13.42
CA LYS A 12 13.48 21.55 12.32
C LYS A 12 14.22 21.60 10.98
N GLY A 13 14.08 20.55 10.17
CA GLY A 13 14.72 20.43 8.85
C GLY A 13 16.13 19.81 8.85
N SER A 14 16.64 19.35 10.00
CA SER A 14 17.90 18.60 10.04
C SER A 14 17.69 17.12 9.71
N LEU A 15 18.63 16.53 8.97
CA LEU A 15 18.67 15.10 8.65
C LEU A 15 19.58 14.38 9.64
N VAL A 16 19.13 13.23 10.14
CA VAL A 16 19.90 12.38 11.06
C VAL A 16 19.96 10.96 10.49
N TYR A 17 21.11 10.31 10.63
CA TYR A 17 21.29 8.93 10.20
C TYR A 17 20.45 7.96 11.03
N HIS A 18 19.75 7.04 10.35
CA HIS A 18 18.96 6.01 11.02
C HIS A 18 19.69 4.64 11.02
N PRO A 19 20.10 4.11 12.18
CA PRO A 19 20.89 2.88 12.26
C PRO A 19 20.11 1.61 11.86
N TYR A 20 18.78 1.66 11.74
CA TYR A 20 17.96 0.52 11.32
C TYR A 20 17.29 0.75 9.96
N SER A 21 17.86 1.61 9.12
CA SER A 21 17.31 1.86 7.78
C SER A 21 17.39 0.62 6.89
N TRP A 22 16.31 0.36 6.13
CA TRP A 22 16.26 -0.73 5.15
C TRP A 22 17.27 -0.54 4.01
N THR A 23 17.77 0.68 3.78
CA THR A 23 18.82 0.94 2.78
C THR A 23 20.15 0.27 3.11
N LYS A 24 20.32 -0.25 4.32
CA LYS A 24 21.48 -1.09 4.69
C LYS A 24 21.51 -2.44 3.99
N VAL A 25 20.36 -2.94 3.54
CA VAL A 25 20.22 -4.29 2.97
C VAL A 25 19.52 -4.30 1.61
N ALA A 26 18.99 -3.17 1.15
CA ALA A 26 18.27 -3.05 -0.11
C ALA A 26 18.50 -1.70 -0.79
N ASN A 27 18.38 -1.69 -2.12
CA ASN A 27 18.20 -0.45 -2.88
C ASN A 27 16.71 -0.10 -2.87
N ILE A 28 16.36 1.13 -2.49
CA ILE A 28 14.95 1.52 -2.34
C ILE A 28 14.64 2.75 -3.18
N ILE A 29 13.56 2.65 -3.95
CA ILE A 29 13.00 3.74 -4.76
C ILE A 29 11.72 4.21 -4.08
N PHE A 30 11.63 5.51 -3.81
CA PHE A 30 10.44 6.14 -3.27
C PHE A 30 9.71 6.87 -4.37
N VAL A 31 8.42 6.59 -4.50
CA VAL A 31 7.59 7.15 -5.56
C VAL A 31 6.48 7.95 -4.92
N ASP A 32 6.47 9.26 -5.17
CA ASP A 32 5.33 10.11 -4.86
C ASP A 32 4.20 9.77 -5.84
N SER A 33 3.13 9.18 -5.35
CA SER A 33 2.03 8.66 -6.18
C SER A 33 0.73 8.58 -5.38
N PRO A 34 -0.45 8.78 -6.01
CA PRO A 34 -0.68 9.14 -7.42
C PRO A 34 -0.30 10.59 -7.75
N LEU A 35 -0.52 10.99 -9.01
CA LEU A 35 -0.41 12.39 -9.43
C LEU A 35 -1.16 13.32 -8.46
N GLY A 36 -0.50 14.41 -8.06
CA GLY A 36 -0.95 15.32 -7.00
C GLY A 36 -0.35 15.05 -5.62
N SER A 37 0.35 13.92 -5.44
CA SER A 37 1.06 13.61 -4.19
C SER A 37 2.48 14.17 -4.20
N GLY A 38 2.88 14.85 -3.14
CA GLY A 38 4.25 15.33 -2.96
C GLY A 38 4.73 16.18 -4.13
N PHE A 39 5.76 15.72 -4.84
CA PHE A 39 6.31 16.39 -6.02
C PHE A 39 5.74 15.91 -7.36
N SER A 40 4.84 14.93 -7.37
CA SER A 40 4.24 14.42 -8.61
C SER A 40 3.07 15.31 -9.06
N TYR A 41 3.15 15.87 -10.27
CA TYR A 41 2.14 16.80 -10.80
C TYR A 41 1.83 16.55 -12.28
N SER A 42 0.62 16.99 -12.68
CA SER A 42 0.21 17.07 -14.08
C SER A 42 0.06 18.52 -14.51
N ARG A 43 0.43 18.81 -15.77
CA ARG A 43 0.16 20.11 -16.42
C ARG A 43 -1.28 20.25 -16.93
N LYS A 44 -2.03 19.15 -16.90
CA LYS A 44 -3.41 19.05 -17.37
C LYS A 44 -4.31 18.60 -16.21
N TYR A 45 -5.47 19.20 -16.07
CA TYR A 45 -6.39 18.92 -14.95
C TYR A 45 -6.85 17.45 -14.94
N GLU A 46 -7.09 16.90 -16.13
CA GLU A 46 -7.51 15.51 -16.34
C GLU A 46 -6.46 14.49 -15.83
N GLY A 47 -5.20 14.92 -15.66
CA GLY A 47 -4.16 14.07 -15.06
C GLY A 47 -4.35 13.83 -13.56
N TYR A 48 -5.22 14.57 -12.88
CA TYR A 48 -5.55 14.36 -11.47
C TYR A 48 -6.76 13.45 -11.26
N ASP A 49 -7.43 13.00 -12.35
CA ASP A 49 -8.46 11.96 -12.26
C ASP A 49 -7.80 10.64 -11.88
N ALA A 50 -7.85 10.30 -10.59
CA ALA A 50 -7.22 9.12 -10.04
C ALA A 50 -8.26 8.16 -9.45
N ASN A 51 -8.12 6.88 -9.78
CA ASN A 51 -8.75 5.77 -9.09
C ASN A 51 -7.70 4.65 -8.92
N ASP A 52 -8.02 3.61 -8.16
CA ASP A 52 -7.08 2.52 -7.84
C ASP A 52 -6.50 1.86 -9.11
N THR A 53 -7.29 1.75 -10.18
CA THR A 53 -6.87 1.18 -11.48
C THR A 53 -5.88 2.10 -12.20
N ILE A 54 -6.18 3.39 -12.28
CA ILE A 54 -5.30 4.40 -12.92
C ILE A 54 -4.00 4.53 -12.13
N TRP A 55 -4.09 4.62 -10.80
CA TRP A 55 -2.91 4.72 -9.94
C TRP A 55 -2.00 3.52 -10.10
N SER A 56 -2.53 2.29 -10.00
CA SER A 56 -1.71 1.08 -10.17
C SER A 56 -1.13 0.95 -11.58
N GLU A 57 -1.80 1.42 -12.63
CA GLU A 57 -1.25 1.51 -13.98
C GLU A 57 -0.09 2.51 -14.06
N GLN A 58 -0.28 3.74 -13.56
CA GLN A 58 0.75 4.78 -13.54
C GLN A 58 1.99 4.34 -12.76
N ALA A 59 1.82 3.72 -11.60
CA ALA A 59 2.90 3.20 -10.79
C ALA A 59 3.67 2.07 -11.49
N SER A 60 2.96 1.15 -12.14
CA SER A 60 3.58 0.07 -12.92
C SER A 60 4.36 0.63 -14.11
N LYS A 61 3.78 1.61 -14.83
CA LYS A 61 4.42 2.28 -15.97
C LYS A 61 5.68 3.02 -15.54
N PHE A 62 5.63 3.76 -14.43
CA PHE A 62 6.80 4.41 -13.85
C PHE A 62 7.93 3.41 -13.61
N LEU A 63 7.66 2.31 -12.92
CA LEU A 63 8.68 1.30 -12.61
C LEU A 63 9.33 0.73 -13.88
N LEU A 64 8.51 0.38 -14.87
CA LEU A 64 9.02 -0.18 -16.12
C LEU A 64 9.87 0.83 -16.89
N GLN A 65 9.44 2.10 -16.97
CA GLN A 65 10.22 3.17 -17.59
C GLN A 65 11.53 3.41 -16.85
N TRP A 66 11.49 3.42 -15.52
CA TRP A 66 12.68 3.56 -14.67
C TRP A 66 13.69 2.43 -14.91
N LEU A 67 13.23 1.18 -15.08
CA LEU A 67 14.11 0.03 -15.40
C LEU A 67 14.69 0.08 -16.82
N VAL A 68 13.98 0.67 -17.78
CA VAL A 68 14.52 0.94 -19.12
C VAL A 68 15.66 1.97 -19.05
N GLU A 69 15.50 3.02 -18.25
CA GLU A 69 16.52 4.05 -18.06
C GLU A 69 17.69 3.57 -17.18
N HIS A 70 17.45 2.58 -16.31
CA HIS A 70 18.45 2.04 -15.38
C HIS A 70 18.58 0.52 -15.48
N PRO A 71 19.05 0.00 -16.63
CA PRO A 71 19.07 -1.42 -16.93
C PRO A 71 19.96 -2.26 -16.01
N GLN A 72 20.91 -1.63 -15.29
CA GLN A 72 21.76 -2.29 -14.29
C GLN A 72 20.99 -2.86 -13.11
N PHE A 73 19.74 -2.41 -12.87
CA PHE A 73 18.90 -2.93 -11.78
C PHE A 73 17.99 -4.07 -12.21
N ILE A 74 17.92 -4.42 -13.51
CA ILE A 74 17.00 -5.46 -14.00
C ILE A 74 17.34 -6.84 -13.41
N SER A 75 18.62 -7.11 -13.14
CA SER A 75 19.04 -8.38 -12.53
C SER A 75 18.76 -8.47 -11.03
N ASN A 76 18.34 -7.39 -10.38
CA ASN A 76 18.10 -7.39 -8.95
C ASN A 76 16.75 -8.02 -8.63
N PRO A 77 16.65 -8.75 -7.49
CA PRO A 77 15.36 -9.10 -6.92
C PRO A 77 14.50 -7.85 -6.69
N LEU A 78 13.29 -7.85 -7.23
CA LEU A 78 12.33 -6.76 -7.13
C LEU A 78 11.25 -7.11 -6.11
N TYR A 79 11.04 -6.20 -5.17
CA TYR A 79 9.95 -6.24 -4.20
C TYR A 79 9.12 -4.98 -4.30
N ILE A 80 7.80 -5.10 -4.25
CA ILE A 80 6.89 -3.95 -4.22
C ILE A 80 6.36 -3.80 -2.80
N VAL A 81 6.56 -2.64 -2.19
CA VAL A 81 6.20 -2.42 -0.78
C VAL A 81 5.28 -1.22 -0.64
N GLY A 82 4.33 -1.30 0.29
CA GLY A 82 3.45 -0.18 0.63
C GLY A 82 2.90 -0.28 2.04
N ASP A 83 2.27 0.79 2.49
CA ASP A 83 1.64 0.89 3.81
C ASP A 83 0.25 1.54 3.68
N SER A 84 -0.66 1.24 4.61
CA SER A 84 -2.00 1.85 4.67
C SER A 84 -2.80 1.64 3.38
N TYR A 85 -3.24 2.70 2.70
CA TYR A 85 -4.03 2.59 1.46
C TYR A 85 -3.30 1.88 0.33
N ALA A 86 -1.95 1.86 0.36
CA ALA A 86 -1.16 1.11 -0.59
C ALA A 86 -1.41 -0.41 -0.50
N GLY A 87 -2.05 -0.89 0.58
CA GLY A 87 -2.58 -2.27 0.69
C GLY A 87 -3.49 -2.68 -0.46
N LYS A 88 -4.18 -1.74 -1.12
CA LYS A 88 -4.94 -2.00 -2.35
C LYS A 88 -4.08 -1.93 -3.61
N ILE A 89 -3.20 -0.92 -3.66
CA ILE A 89 -2.46 -0.56 -4.86
C ILE A 89 -1.31 -1.52 -5.13
N VAL A 90 -0.57 -1.93 -4.10
CA VAL A 90 0.60 -2.81 -4.22
C VAL A 90 0.23 -4.17 -4.85
N PRO A 91 -0.83 -4.89 -4.39
CA PRO A 91 -1.27 -6.10 -5.08
C PRO A 91 -1.68 -5.87 -6.53
N MET A 92 -2.31 -4.72 -6.83
CA MET A 92 -2.71 -4.37 -8.20
C MET A 92 -1.51 -4.08 -9.12
N VAL A 93 -0.42 -3.52 -8.58
CA VAL A 93 0.86 -3.33 -9.29
C VAL A 93 1.56 -4.66 -9.49
N ALA A 94 1.69 -5.47 -8.43
CA ALA A 94 2.28 -6.81 -8.50
C ALA A 94 1.57 -7.68 -9.56
N LYS A 95 0.23 -7.66 -9.56
CA LYS A 95 -0.57 -8.36 -10.57
C LYS A 95 -0.26 -7.86 -11.99
N ARG A 96 -0.14 -6.55 -12.22
CA ARG A 96 0.20 -6.00 -13.55
C ARG A 96 1.58 -6.43 -14.02
N ILE A 97 2.56 -6.46 -13.11
CA ILE A 97 3.92 -6.94 -13.39
C ILE A 97 3.88 -8.42 -13.80
N LEU A 98 3.14 -9.25 -13.06
CA LEU A 98 3.00 -10.68 -13.34
C LEU A 98 2.21 -10.97 -14.63
N ASP A 99 1.12 -10.26 -14.86
CA ASP A 99 0.28 -10.43 -16.06
C ASP A 99 1.02 -9.97 -17.34
N GLY A 100 2.09 -9.17 -17.21
CA GLY A 100 2.93 -8.74 -18.33
C GLY A 100 2.17 -7.92 -19.39
N ASN A 101 1.12 -7.21 -19.01
CA ASN A 101 0.11 -6.76 -19.96
C ASN A 101 0.54 -5.50 -20.76
N SER A 102 1.04 -5.77 -21.97
CA SER A 102 0.62 -5.19 -23.25
C SER A 102 0.69 -3.66 -23.44
N THR A 103 1.89 -3.09 -23.36
CA THR A 103 2.23 -1.95 -24.24
C THR A 103 3.47 -2.34 -25.04
N SER A 104 3.47 -2.07 -26.34
CA SER A 104 4.40 -2.62 -27.35
C SER A 104 5.89 -2.43 -27.07
N ASN A 105 6.28 -1.51 -26.19
CA ASN A 105 7.67 -1.31 -25.74
C ASN A 105 8.14 -2.32 -24.68
N PHE A 106 7.26 -3.18 -24.16
CA PHE A 106 7.55 -4.08 -23.03
C PHE A 106 7.86 -5.53 -23.39
N ILE A 107 7.82 -5.89 -24.68
CA ILE A 107 8.21 -7.24 -25.15
C ILE A 107 9.65 -7.56 -24.74
N TYR A 108 10.56 -6.58 -24.74
CA TYR A 108 11.96 -6.73 -24.33
C TYR A 108 12.14 -7.00 -22.83
N MET A 109 11.20 -6.56 -21.99
CA MET A 109 11.26 -6.77 -20.53
C MET A 109 10.61 -8.08 -20.10
N LYS A 110 9.67 -8.60 -20.89
CA LYS A 110 9.07 -9.93 -20.69
C LYS A 110 10.12 -11.04 -20.79
N GLU A 111 11.09 -10.91 -21.70
CA GLU A 111 12.19 -11.87 -21.83
C GLU A 111 13.17 -11.83 -20.65
N LYS A 112 13.30 -10.69 -19.97
CA LYS A 112 14.28 -10.57 -18.88
C LYS A 112 13.82 -11.09 -17.53
N SER A 113 12.52 -11.35 -17.31
CA SER A 113 11.93 -11.53 -15.97
C SER A 113 12.34 -10.35 -15.07
N LEU A 114 11.40 -9.47 -14.68
CA LEU A 114 11.70 -8.23 -13.94
C LEU A 114 12.30 -8.45 -12.53
N GLY A 115 12.78 -9.65 -12.23
CA GLY A 115 13.31 -10.05 -10.94
C GLY A 115 12.23 -10.06 -9.85
N PHE A 116 10.95 -9.90 -10.20
CA PHE A 116 9.85 -9.80 -9.24
C PHE A 116 9.80 -11.04 -8.36
N GLN A 117 9.99 -10.84 -7.06
CA GLN A 117 9.96 -11.89 -6.06
C GLN A 117 8.63 -11.89 -5.31
N ASP A 118 8.27 -10.75 -4.72
CA ASP A 118 7.09 -10.65 -3.87
C ASP A 118 6.68 -9.20 -3.62
N TYR A 119 5.62 -9.00 -2.84
CA TYR A 119 5.21 -7.71 -2.32
C TYR A 119 5.00 -7.74 -0.80
N LEU A 120 5.20 -6.60 -0.15
CA LEU A 120 5.00 -6.43 1.29
C LEU A 120 4.01 -5.29 1.56
N ILE A 121 3.11 -5.49 2.51
CA ILE A 121 2.12 -4.48 2.89
C ILE A 121 2.09 -4.28 4.41
N GLY A 122 2.39 -3.07 4.85
CA GLY A 122 2.23 -2.63 6.24
C GLY A 122 0.83 -2.11 6.48
N ASN A 123 0.25 -2.43 7.65
CA ASN A 123 -1.06 -1.95 8.12
C ASN A 123 -2.10 -1.70 7.00
N PRO A 124 -2.34 -2.69 6.11
CA PRO A 124 -2.99 -2.42 4.83
C PRO A 124 -4.49 -2.18 5.00
N SER A 125 -5.04 -1.32 4.14
CA SER A 125 -6.46 -1.46 3.79
C SER A 125 -6.59 -2.58 2.77
N THR A 126 -7.39 -3.60 3.11
CA THR A 126 -7.56 -4.81 2.29
C THR A 126 -8.99 -4.96 1.79
N GLY A 127 -9.97 -4.66 2.63
CA GLY A 127 -11.37 -4.82 2.28
C GLY A 127 -12.26 -4.12 3.29
N GLY A 128 -13.10 -3.19 2.81
CA GLY A 128 -13.91 -2.33 3.68
C GLY A 128 -14.80 -3.09 4.66
N LYS A 129 -15.30 -4.27 4.30
CA LYS A 129 -16.07 -5.13 5.21
C LYS A 129 -15.23 -5.62 6.39
N VAL A 130 -14.08 -6.24 6.12
CA VAL A 130 -13.20 -6.78 7.17
C VAL A 130 -12.58 -5.63 7.97
N ASP A 131 -11.99 -4.65 7.29
CA ASP A 131 -11.30 -3.52 7.90
C ASP A 131 -12.26 -2.72 8.80
N THR A 132 -13.48 -2.43 8.34
CA THR A 132 -14.46 -1.67 9.14
C THR A 132 -15.02 -2.50 10.28
N ASN A 133 -15.35 -3.76 10.03
CA ASN A 133 -15.94 -4.61 11.05
C ASN A 133 -14.95 -4.89 12.20
N SER A 134 -13.65 -4.84 11.95
CA SER A 134 -12.65 -5.04 12.99
C SER A 134 -12.49 -3.85 13.96
N LYS A 135 -12.90 -2.63 13.57
CA LYS A 135 -12.59 -1.40 14.33
C LYS A 135 -13.19 -1.36 15.73
N ILE A 136 -14.49 -1.69 15.85
CA ILE A 136 -15.21 -1.62 17.13
C ILE A 136 -14.73 -2.71 18.10
N PRO A 137 -14.62 -4.00 17.70
CA PRO A 137 -14.00 -5.03 18.54
C PRO A 137 -12.55 -4.71 18.93
N TYR A 138 -11.75 -4.19 18.00
CA TYR A 138 -10.37 -3.79 18.29
C TYR A 138 -10.32 -2.66 19.33
N ALA A 139 -11.12 -1.60 19.16
CA ALA A 139 -11.17 -0.49 20.11
C ALA A 139 -11.60 -0.93 21.51
N HIS A 140 -12.58 -1.84 21.61
CA HIS A 140 -13.05 -2.37 22.88
C HIS A 140 -11.99 -3.24 23.56
N SER A 141 -11.40 -4.20 22.84
CA SER A 141 -10.36 -5.09 23.38
C SER A 141 -9.10 -4.35 23.84
N MET A 142 -8.80 -3.20 23.23
CA MET A 142 -7.68 -2.33 23.61
C MET A 142 -8.03 -1.32 24.72
N GLY A 143 -9.26 -1.34 25.25
CA GLY A 143 -9.72 -0.41 26.29
C GLY A 143 -9.89 1.03 25.82
N ILE A 144 -9.98 1.27 24.50
CA ILE A 144 -10.20 2.60 23.91
C ILE A 144 -11.65 3.05 24.11
N ILE A 145 -12.61 2.10 24.13
CA ILE A 145 -14.03 2.36 24.37
C ILE A 145 -14.54 1.52 25.54
N SER A 146 -15.54 2.05 26.27
CA SER A 146 -16.18 1.34 27.38
C SER A 146 -17.14 0.25 26.92
N ASP A 147 -17.52 -0.64 27.83
CA ASP A 147 -18.54 -1.68 27.59
C ASP A 147 -19.87 -1.08 27.15
N ASP A 148 -20.29 0.05 27.76
CA ASP A 148 -21.50 0.77 27.37
C ASP A 148 -21.43 1.26 25.91
N PHE A 149 -20.28 1.84 25.53
CA PHE A 149 -20.09 2.35 24.17
C PHE A 149 -19.97 1.21 23.15
N PHE A 150 -19.36 0.10 23.52
CA PHE A 150 -19.32 -1.12 22.71
C PHE A 150 -20.73 -1.69 22.49
N GLY A 151 -21.52 -1.80 23.57
CA GLY A 151 -22.92 -2.25 23.50
C GLY A 151 -23.80 -1.35 22.62
N LEU A 152 -23.62 -0.03 22.71
CA LEU A 152 -24.30 0.93 21.82
C LEU A 152 -23.85 0.76 20.37
N SER A 153 -22.54 0.65 20.13
CA SER A 153 -21.98 0.49 18.79
C SER A 153 -22.53 -0.76 18.10
N LEU A 154 -22.59 -1.90 18.79
CA LEU A 154 -23.18 -3.12 18.24
C LEU A 154 -24.66 -2.98 17.90
N ARG A 155 -25.44 -2.22 18.69
CA ARG A 155 -26.89 -2.03 18.46
C ARG A 155 -27.19 -1.17 17.23
N PHE A 156 -26.43 -0.10 17.01
CA PHE A 156 -26.69 0.84 15.91
C PHE A 156 -26.08 0.42 14.58
N ALA A 157 -25.10 -0.47 14.60
CA ALA A 157 -24.38 -0.84 13.39
C ALA A 157 -25.04 -1.99 12.59
N LEU A 158 -26.02 -2.70 13.16
CA LEU A 158 -26.66 -3.91 12.62
C LEU A 158 -27.13 -3.88 11.14
N PRO A 159 -27.51 -2.76 10.50
CA PRO A 159 -27.87 -2.79 9.08
C PRO A 159 -26.66 -2.85 8.12
N SER A 160 -25.44 -2.56 8.59
CA SER A 160 -24.25 -2.39 7.74
C SER A 160 -23.17 -3.46 7.92
N TRP A 161 -23.33 -4.37 8.89
CA TRP A 161 -22.32 -5.34 9.28
C TRP A 161 -22.71 -6.72 8.73
N SER A 162 -22.05 -7.13 7.65
CA SER A 162 -22.07 -8.53 7.23
C SER A 162 -20.97 -9.27 7.99
N TRP A 163 -21.34 -9.91 9.10
CA TRP A 163 -20.45 -10.84 9.79
C TRP A 163 -20.08 -11.97 8.82
N VAL A 164 -18.79 -12.24 8.68
CA VAL A 164 -18.31 -13.56 8.28
C VAL A 164 -17.95 -14.22 9.60
N ASP A 165 -18.86 -15.04 10.13
CA ASP A 165 -18.58 -15.85 11.32
C ASP A 165 -17.34 -16.71 11.04
N ALA A 166 -16.24 -16.43 11.73
CA ALA A 166 -15.10 -17.33 11.80
C ALA A 166 -15.21 -18.29 12.99
N ASP A 167 -16.18 -18.07 13.90
CA ASP A 167 -16.36 -18.90 15.08
C ASP A 167 -17.86 -19.11 15.35
N SER A 168 -18.36 -20.28 14.95
CA SER A 168 -19.74 -20.70 15.19
C SER A 168 -19.96 -21.30 16.59
N SER A 169 -19.05 -21.09 17.54
CA SER A 169 -19.07 -21.83 18.81
C SER A 169 -19.60 -21.11 20.05
N SER A 170 -19.96 -19.83 20.00
CA SER A 170 -20.54 -19.14 21.19
C SER A 170 -21.98 -18.68 20.98
N ARG A 171 -22.90 -19.63 20.84
CA ARG A 171 -24.29 -19.40 21.26
C ARG A 171 -24.36 -19.58 22.77
N PHE A 172 -24.62 -18.48 23.47
CA PHE A 172 -24.90 -18.43 24.89
C PHE A 172 -26.01 -19.45 25.28
N SER A 173 -25.71 -20.27 26.28
CA SER A 173 -26.68 -20.89 27.20
C SER A 173 -26.83 -20.01 28.42
#